data_AF-A0A538RK43-F1
#
_entry.id   AF-A0A538RK43-F1
#
_cell.length_a   1.000
_cell.length_b   1.000
_cell.length_c   1.000
_cell.angle_alpha   90.00
_cell.angle_beta   90.00
_cell.angle_gamma   90.00
#
_symmetry.space_group_name_H-M   'P 1'
#
loop_
_entity.id
_entity.type
_entity.pdbx_description
1 polymer ?
#
loop_
_entity_poly.entity_id
_entity_poly.type
_entity_poly.pdbx_seq_one_letter_code
_entity_poly.pdbx_strand_id
1 'polypeptide(L)'
;MRCGTTDGGKGMSIRPRVAAEIFTRDRWACHWCTYPVVFAPALKYLQEDVRRRGGNVPLAYYDFNFARLYAPLLNDLAAIIDHVQAGSKGGPTDLSNLITACNRCNMLKRGLDEAAWRKLIEEYRELRSLQNRTAEMPTEWDGFSTMFLLALKDDRSAASSSELEWFEALSRLSPLSRPGAPGV
;
A
#
# COMPACT_ATOMS: atom_id res chain seq x y z
N MET A 1 -3.65 -3.44 -9.50
CA MET A 1 -2.86 -3.95 -8.35
C MET A 1 -3.57 -5.19 -7.83
N ARG A 2 -2.94 -6.37 -7.85
CA ARG A 2 -3.51 -7.54 -7.17
C ARG A 2 -3.11 -7.45 -5.70
N CYS A 3 -4.07 -7.36 -4.78
CA CYS A 3 -3.85 -7.83 -3.42
C CYS A 3 -3.54 -9.32 -3.52
N GLY A 4 -2.33 -9.72 -3.19
CA GLY A 4 -1.84 -11.07 -3.45
C GLY A 4 -2.60 -12.14 -2.67
N THR A 5 -2.89 -13.26 -3.35
CA THR A 5 -2.52 -14.60 -2.88
C THR A 5 -1.99 -15.40 -4.07
N THR A 6 -0.79 -15.96 -3.94
CA THR A 6 -0.26 -17.04 -4.79
C THR A 6 -0.74 -18.36 -4.22
N ASP A 7 -2.02 -18.67 -4.37
CA ASP A 7 -2.58 -19.99 -4.08
C ASP A 7 -3.92 -20.06 -4.80
N GLY A 8 -3.96 -20.63 -6.01
CA GLY A 8 -5.08 -21.25 -6.76
C GLY A 8 -6.54 -20.74 -6.69
N GLY A 9 -6.86 -19.76 -5.86
CA GLY A 9 -8.14 -19.12 -5.66
C GLY A 9 -8.07 -17.72 -6.23
N LYS A 10 -9.16 -17.29 -6.85
CA LYS A 10 -9.29 -15.95 -7.42
C LYS A 10 -8.93 -14.92 -6.36
N GLY A 11 -7.75 -14.29 -6.49
CA GLY A 11 -7.35 -13.17 -5.64
C GLY A 11 -8.43 -12.10 -5.63
N MET A 12 -8.67 -11.52 -4.46
CA MET A 12 -9.71 -10.52 -4.29
C MET A 12 -9.41 -9.28 -5.13
N SER A 13 -10.34 -8.93 -6.02
CA SER A 13 -10.27 -7.68 -6.80
C SER A 13 -11.07 -6.60 -6.08
N ILE A 14 -10.44 -5.91 -5.12
CA ILE A 14 -10.99 -4.67 -4.56
C ILE A 14 -10.87 -3.57 -5.61
N ARG A 15 -11.95 -2.81 -5.83
CA ARG A 15 -11.91 -1.67 -6.75
C ARG A 15 -10.95 -0.60 -6.20
N PRO A 16 -10.08 0.00 -7.05
CA PRO A 16 -9.19 1.11 -6.69
C PRO A 16 -9.83 2.17 -5.81
N ARG A 17 -11.08 2.58 -6.11
CA ARG A 17 -11.82 3.54 -5.30
C ARG A 17 -11.98 3.11 -3.83
N VAL A 18 -12.43 1.89 -3.58
CA VAL A 18 -12.64 1.35 -2.23
C VAL A 18 -11.31 1.22 -1.50
N ALA A 19 -10.27 0.75 -2.20
CA ALA A 19 -8.94 0.62 -1.61
C ALA A 19 -8.33 2.00 -1.26
N ALA A 20 -8.54 3.03 -2.07
CA ALA A 20 -8.12 4.40 -1.76
C ALA A 20 -8.79 4.96 -0.50
N GLU A 21 -10.09 4.70 -0.34
CA GLU A 21 -10.85 5.08 0.86
C GLU A 21 -10.29 4.39 2.12
N ILE A 22 -9.98 3.09 2.03
CA ILE A 22 -9.39 2.33 3.14
C ILE A 22 -7.98 2.82 3.49
N PHE A 23 -7.10 2.99 2.50
CA PHE A 23 -5.74 3.50 2.74
C PHE A 23 -5.75 4.89 3.36
N THR A 24 -6.66 5.77 2.93
CA THR A 24 -6.81 7.11 3.50
C THR A 24 -7.36 7.06 4.92
N ARG A 25 -8.41 6.25 5.17
CA ARG A 25 -8.99 6.02 6.51
C ARG A 25 -7.93 5.56 7.51
N ASP A 26 -7.08 4.63 7.08
CA ASP A 26 -6.05 4.03 7.92
C ASP A 26 -4.75 4.85 7.93
N ARG A 27 -4.77 6.05 7.35
CA ARG A 27 -3.63 6.99 7.29
C ARG A 27 -2.36 6.35 6.71
N TRP A 28 -2.53 5.53 5.68
CA TRP A 28 -1.45 4.82 5.01
C TRP A 28 -0.55 4.04 5.99
N ALA A 29 -1.15 3.49 7.05
CA ALA A 29 -0.47 2.68 8.05
C ALA A 29 -1.05 1.26 8.09
N CYS A 30 -0.18 0.27 8.29
CA CYS A 30 -0.58 -1.11 8.51
C CYS A 30 -1.33 -1.23 9.84
N HIS A 31 -2.57 -1.72 9.82
CA HIS A 31 -3.37 -2.00 11.01
C HIS A 31 -2.67 -2.93 12.00
N TRP A 32 -1.90 -3.90 11.47
CA TRP A 32 -1.27 -4.96 12.28
C TRP A 32 0.03 -4.54 12.94
N CYS A 33 0.92 -3.83 12.26
CA CYS A 33 2.23 -3.46 12.82
C CYS A 33 2.43 -1.95 12.97
N THR A 34 1.41 -1.16 12.65
CA THR A 34 1.38 0.31 12.66
C THR A 34 2.40 0.99 11.75
N TYR A 35 3.10 0.26 10.88
CA TYR A 35 4.10 0.90 10.01
C TYR A 35 3.48 1.62 8.83
N PRO A 36 4.13 2.70 8.36
CA PRO A 36 3.78 3.28 7.08
C PRO A 36 3.88 2.24 5.95
N VAL A 37 2.85 2.21 5.10
CA VAL A 37 2.80 1.39 3.89
C VAL A 37 3.04 2.24 2.65
N VAL A 38 3.58 1.60 1.62
CA VAL A 38 3.97 2.22 0.35
C VAL A 38 2.98 1.85 -0.75
N PHE A 39 2.46 2.86 -1.44
CA PHE A 39 1.65 2.68 -2.63
C PHE A 39 2.52 2.22 -3.80
N ALA A 40 2.47 0.92 -4.12
CA ALA A 40 3.37 0.33 -5.12
C ALA A 40 3.37 1.02 -6.50
N PRO A 41 2.22 1.46 -7.06
CA PRO A 41 2.22 2.19 -8.32
C PRO A 41 3.11 3.44 -8.29
N ALA A 42 3.23 4.15 -7.16
CA ALA A 42 4.14 5.28 -7.06
C ALA A 42 5.60 4.85 -7.38
N LEU A 43 6.07 3.74 -6.80
CA LEU A 43 7.43 3.26 -7.06
C LEU A 43 7.66 2.77 -8.49
N LYS A 44 6.61 2.27 -9.17
CA LYS A 44 6.67 1.98 -10.61
C LYS A 44 7.02 3.26 -11.38
N TYR A 45 6.25 4.32 -11.17
CA TYR A 45 6.46 5.59 -11.86
C TYR A 45 7.76 6.30 -11.46
N LEU A 46 8.20 6.15 -10.21
CA LEU A 46 9.53 6.62 -9.80
C LEU A 46 10.65 5.91 -10.57
N GLN A 47 10.53 4.59 -10.74
CA GLN A 47 11.49 3.82 -11.54
C GLN A 47 11.49 4.28 -13.00
N GLU A 48 10.32 4.48 -13.58
CA GLU A 48 10.15 4.97 -14.95
C GLU A 48 10.73 6.39 -15.14
N ASP A 49 10.56 7.29 -14.16
CA ASP A 49 11.15 8.63 -14.20
C ASP A 49 12.69 8.58 -14.23
N VAL A 50 13.31 7.72 -13.41
CA VAL A 50 14.77 7.50 -13.46
C VAL A 50 15.21 7.01 -14.84
N ARG A 51 14.46 6.10 -15.46
CA ARG A 51 14.74 5.63 -16.84
C ARG A 51 14.61 6.76 -17.86
N ARG A 52 13.54 7.56 -17.76
CA ARG A 52 13.28 8.69 -18.67
C ARG A 52 14.38 9.74 -18.61
N ARG A 53 15.01 9.93 -17.44
CA ARG A 53 16.17 10.83 -17.24
C ARG A 53 17.51 10.22 -17.67
N GLY A 54 17.51 9.07 -18.33
CA GLY A 54 18.71 8.42 -18.86
C GLY A 54 19.41 7.47 -17.86
N GLY A 55 18.81 7.19 -16.70
CA GLY A 55 19.36 6.24 -15.74
C GLY A 55 19.32 4.81 -16.27
N ASN A 56 20.46 4.25 -16.67
CA ASN A 56 20.56 2.89 -17.22
C ASN A 56 21.22 1.87 -16.26
N VAL A 57 20.98 2.01 -14.96
CA VAL A 57 21.49 1.09 -13.92
C VAL A 57 20.40 0.10 -13.48
N PRO A 58 20.73 -1.09 -12.93
CA PRO A 58 19.72 -1.93 -12.30
C PRO A 58 18.99 -1.18 -11.17
N LEU A 59 17.66 -1.23 -11.16
CA LEU A 59 16.80 -0.61 -10.15
C LEU A 59 15.90 -1.69 -9.55
N ALA A 60 15.71 -1.65 -8.25
CA ALA A 60 14.85 -2.58 -7.50
C ALA A 60 13.73 -1.80 -6.78
N TYR A 61 13.06 -0.89 -7.49
CA TYR A 61 12.01 -0.05 -6.90
C TYR A 61 10.64 -0.73 -7.00
N TYR A 62 10.39 -1.41 -8.11
CA TYR A 62 9.09 -2.02 -8.39
C TYR A 62 9.22 -3.38 -9.06
N ASP A 63 8.45 -4.32 -8.54
CA ASP A 63 8.17 -5.63 -9.11
C ASP A 63 6.71 -5.96 -8.85
N PHE A 64 6.02 -6.53 -9.83
CA PHE A 64 4.59 -6.81 -9.72
C PHE A 64 4.25 -7.78 -8.59
N ASN A 65 5.17 -8.70 -8.25
CA ASN A 65 4.99 -9.69 -7.20
C ASN A 65 5.63 -9.27 -5.87
N PHE A 66 6.19 -8.05 -5.80
CA PHE A 66 6.94 -7.55 -4.65
C PHE A 66 8.06 -8.51 -4.22
N ALA A 67 8.69 -9.20 -5.19
CA ALA A 67 9.77 -10.12 -4.90
C ALA A 67 10.95 -9.35 -4.28
N ARG A 68 11.47 -9.83 -3.14
CA ARG A 68 12.53 -9.15 -2.39
C ARG A 68 13.76 -8.78 -3.22
N LEU A 69 14.13 -9.61 -4.20
CA LEU A 69 15.25 -9.38 -5.09
C LEU A 69 15.05 -8.15 -6.01
N TYR A 70 13.80 -7.87 -6.39
CA TYR A 70 13.46 -6.87 -7.40
C TYR A 70 12.68 -5.67 -6.83
N ALA A 71 12.14 -5.78 -5.62
CA ALA A 71 11.46 -4.70 -4.91
C ALA A 71 11.52 -4.91 -3.39
N PRO A 72 12.70 -4.85 -2.75
CA PRO A 72 12.86 -5.12 -1.32
C PRO A 72 11.99 -4.21 -0.43
N LEU A 73 11.77 -2.96 -0.83
CA LEU A 73 10.89 -2.05 -0.09
C LEU A 73 9.43 -2.52 -0.13
N LEU A 74 8.93 -2.91 -1.30
CA LEU A 74 7.56 -3.39 -1.48
C LEU A 74 7.34 -4.77 -0.86
N ASN A 75 8.39 -5.60 -0.83
CA ASN A 75 8.34 -6.92 -0.21
C ASN A 75 7.87 -6.85 1.25
N ASP A 76 8.31 -5.82 1.98
CA ASP A 76 7.86 -5.59 3.34
C ASP A 76 6.67 -4.63 3.42
N LEU A 77 6.74 -3.50 2.71
CA LEU A 77 5.91 -2.33 2.98
C LEU A 77 4.82 -2.06 1.95
N ALA A 78 4.65 -2.85 0.89
CA ALA A 78 3.58 -2.56 -0.07
C ALA A 78 2.21 -2.50 0.65
N ALA A 79 1.40 -1.50 0.31
CA ALA A 79 0.05 -1.32 0.83
C ALA A 79 -0.87 -2.38 0.23
N ILE A 80 -1.44 -3.22 1.10
CA ILE A 80 -2.35 -4.32 0.75
C ILE A 80 -3.66 -4.12 1.49
N ILE A 81 -4.79 -4.34 0.81
CA ILE A 81 -6.08 -4.52 1.45
C ILE A 81 -6.17 -5.97 1.92
N ASP A 82 -6.30 -6.15 3.24
CA ASP A 82 -6.38 -7.45 3.90
C ASP A 82 -7.69 -7.53 4.71
N HIS A 83 -8.15 -8.75 4.98
CA HIS A 83 -9.29 -8.96 5.87
C HIS A 83 -8.83 -9.10 7.31
N VAL A 84 -9.60 -8.51 8.22
CA VAL A 84 -9.49 -8.81 9.66
C VAL A 84 -9.83 -10.30 9.88
N GLN A 85 -11.06 -10.70 9.55
CA GLN A 85 -11.46 -12.10 9.43
C GLN A 85 -11.17 -12.60 8.02
N ALA A 86 -10.25 -13.56 7.88
CA ALA A 86 -9.83 -14.08 6.58
C ALA A 86 -11.03 -14.50 5.70
N GLY A 87 -11.04 -14.08 4.43
CA GLY A 87 -12.09 -14.47 3.48
C GLY A 87 -12.20 -15.99 3.28
N SER A 88 -11.08 -16.72 3.36
CA SER A 88 -11.08 -18.20 3.32
C SER A 88 -11.80 -18.86 4.51
N LYS A 89 -12.03 -18.12 5.59
CA LYS A 89 -12.83 -18.52 6.76
C LYS A 89 -14.22 -17.88 6.76
N GLY A 90 -14.69 -17.38 5.60
CA GLY A 90 -16.01 -16.78 5.44
C GLY A 90 -16.10 -15.31 5.86
N GLY A 91 -14.97 -14.62 6.06
CA GLY A 91 -14.98 -13.19 6.37
C GLY A 91 -15.54 -12.34 5.22
N PRO A 92 -16.40 -11.34 5.49
CA PRO A 92 -17.06 -10.56 4.45
C PRO A 92 -16.09 -9.57 3.77
N THR A 93 -16.44 -9.15 2.55
CA THR A 93 -15.67 -8.16 1.78
C THR A 93 -16.37 -6.80 1.82
N ASP A 94 -16.51 -6.26 3.03
CA ASP A 94 -17.07 -4.94 3.27
C ASP A 94 -16.09 -4.06 4.06
N LEU A 95 -16.35 -2.75 4.09
CA LEU A 95 -15.45 -1.78 4.71
C LEU A 95 -15.16 -2.06 6.20
N SER A 96 -16.03 -2.78 6.91
CA SER A 96 -15.83 -3.09 8.33
C SER A 96 -14.81 -4.21 8.56
N ASN A 97 -14.66 -5.12 7.59
CA ASN A 97 -13.71 -6.23 7.66
C ASN A 97 -12.43 -5.99 6.84
N LEU A 98 -12.36 -4.93 6.03
CA LEU A 98 -11.19 -4.60 5.22
C LEU A 98 -10.32 -3.53 5.89
N ILE A 99 -9.02 -3.79 5.93
CA ILE A 99 -8.00 -2.92 6.52
C ILE A 99 -6.79 -2.77 5.60
N THR A 100 -5.98 -1.75 5.89
CA THR A 100 -4.64 -1.59 5.33
C THR A 100 -3.66 -2.49 6.06
N ALA A 101 -2.96 -3.34 5.34
CA ALA A 101 -1.84 -4.13 5.83
C ALA A 101 -0.58 -3.85 4.99
N CYS A 102 0.60 -4.00 5.60
CA CYS A 102 1.83 -4.11 4.83
C CYS A 102 1.95 -5.54 4.25
N ASN A 103 2.67 -5.69 3.14
CA ASN A 103 2.86 -6.99 2.49
C ASN A 103 3.45 -8.04 3.44
N ARG A 104 4.38 -7.66 4.32
CA ARG A 104 4.93 -8.57 5.33
C ARG A 104 3.84 -9.13 6.25
N CYS A 105 2.98 -8.26 6.81
CA CYS A 105 1.92 -8.71 7.70
C CYS A 105 0.87 -9.55 6.95
N ASN A 106 0.50 -9.15 5.74
CA ASN A 106 -0.41 -9.93 4.89
C ASN A 106 0.12 -11.36 4.64
N MET A 107 1.40 -11.48 4.25
CA MET A 107 2.06 -12.75 3.96
C MET A 107 2.27 -13.66 5.18
N LEU A 108 2.40 -13.07 6.37
CA LEU A 108 2.59 -13.79 7.63
C LEU A 108 1.27 -14.16 8.31
N LYS A 109 0.28 -13.26 8.31
CA LYS A 109 -1.05 -13.50 8.91
C LYS A 109 -1.76 -14.65 8.22
N ARG A 110 -1.83 -14.64 6.89
CA ARG A 110 -2.52 -15.65 6.09
C ARG A 110 -3.94 -15.92 6.63
N GLY A 111 -4.27 -17.18 6.91
CA GLY A 111 -5.54 -17.60 7.48
C GLY A 111 -5.61 -17.60 9.00
N LEU A 112 -4.60 -17.09 9.72
CA LEU A 112 -4.69 -16.93 11.17
C LEU A 112 -5.88 -16.02 11.52
N ASP A 113 -6.60 -16.37 12.57
CA ASP A 113 -7.59 -15.46 13.13
C ASP A 113 -6.90 -14.25 13.78
N GLU A 114 -7.69 -13.22 14.02
CA GLU A 114 -7.21 -11.95 14.54
C GLU A 114 -6.54 -12.10 15.92
N ALA A 115 -7.10 -12.91 16.82
CA ALA A 115 -6.57 -13.05 18.18
C ALA A 115 -5.19 -13.71 18.18
N ALA A 116 -5.04 -14.81 17.43
CA ALA A 116 -3.77 -15.50 17.25
C ALA A 116 -2.72 -14.58 16.61
N TRP A 117 -3.12 -13.83 15.58
CA TRP A 117 -2.22 -12.91 14.90
C TRP A 117 -1.81 -11.72 15.78
N ARG A 118 -2.75 -11.15 16.54
CA ARG A 118 -2.48 -10.05 17.47
C ARG A 118 -1.44 -10.44 18.52
N LYS A 119 -1.52 -11.65 19.06
CA LYS A 119 -0.52 -12.14 20.02
C LYS A 119 0.89 -12.15 19.40
N LEU A 120 1.03 -12.68 18.19
CA LEU A 120 2.34 -12.76 17.49
C LEU A 120 2.90 -11.39 17.12
N ILE A 121 2.04 -10.47 16.67
CA ILE A 121 2.51 -9.15 16.24
C ILE A 121 2.78 -8.21 17.42
N GLU A 122 2.15 -8.42 18.57
CA GLU A 122 2.42 -7.61 19.77
C GLU A 122 3.85 -7.85 20.28
N GLU A 123 4.29 -9.11 20.35
CA GLU A 123 5.69 -9.45 20.68
C GLU A 123 6.68 -8.76 19.71
N TYR A 124 6.33 -8.70 18.41
CA TYR A 124 7.13 -7.98 17.42
C TYR A 124 7.12 -6.45 17.63
N ARG A 125 5.96 -5.87 17.97
CA ARG A 125 5.81 -4.43 18.26
C ARG A 125 6.60 -4.04 19.49
N GLU A 126 6.53 -4.83 20.56
CA GLU A 126 7.28 -4.63 21.80
C GLU A 126 8.79 -4.56 21.52
N LEU A 127 9.34 -5.57 20.81
CA LEU A 127 10.74 -5.58 20.41
C LEU A 127 11.15 -4.33 19.61
N ARG A 128 10.25 -3.79 18.79
CA ARG A 128 10.47 -2.59 17.99
C ARG A 128 10.37 -1.31 18.81
N SER A 129 9.46 -1.25 19.78
CA SER A 129 9.32 -0.12 20.70
C SER A 129 10.57 0.06 21.56
N LEU A 130 11.19 -1.06 21.97
CA LEU A 130 12.46 -1.08 22.71
C LEU A 130 13.65 -0.55 21.90
N GLN A 131 13.54 -0.47 20.57
CA GLN A 131 14.59 0.08 19.69
C GLN A 131 14.55 1.62 19.54
N ASN A 132 13.86 2.36 20.41
CA ASN A 132 13.76 3.83 20.38
C ASN A 132 13.27 4.42 19.04
N ARG A 133 12.46 3.67 18.29
CA ARG A 133 11.67 4.22 17.19
C ARG A 133 10.38 4.69 17.83
N THR A 134 10.19 6.00 17.95
CA THR A 134 8.95 6.59 18.46
C THR A 134 7.74 5.87 17.84
N ALA A 135 6.78 5.48 18.66
CA ALA A 135 5.52 4.88 18.18
C ALA A 135 4.70 5.85 17.31
N GLU A 136 5.12 7.12 17.25
CA GLU A 136 4.48 8.17 16.49
C GLU A 136 4.67 7.98 14.99
N MET A 137 3.53 7.92 14.30
CA MET A 137 3.45 7.90 12.86
C MET A 137 3.67 9.30 12.28
N PRO A 138 4.41 9.46 11.17
CA PRO A 138 4.49 10.76 10.49
C PRO A 138 3.08 11.20 10.09
N THR A 139 2.67 12.41 10.51
CA THR A 139 1.32 12.94 10.26
C THR A 139 1.06 13.19 8.78
N GLU A 140 2.11 13.51 8.03
CA GLU A 140 2.07 13.84 6.60
C GLU A 140 2.36 12.63 5.69
N TRP A 141 2.36 11.41 6.23
CA TRP A 141 2.57 10.22 5.40
C TRP A 141 1.34 9.92 4.54
N ASP A 142 1.52 9.92 3.22
CA ASP A 142 0.47 9.71 2.24
C ASP A 142 0.68 8.45 1.38
N GLY A 143 1.61 7.59 1.79
CA GLY A 143 1.98 6.38 1.06
C GLY A 143 2.62 6.63 -0.31
N PHE A 144 3.13 7.83 -0.60
CA PHE A 144 3.54 8.30 -1.93
C PHE A 144 2.40 8.50 -2.93
N SER A 145 1.15 8.60 -2.47
CA SER A 145 0.02 8.85 -3.37
C SER A 145 0.13 10.19 -4.10
N THR A 146 0.64 11.25 -3.46
CA THR A 146 0.90 12.54 -4.11
C THR A 146 1.90 12.42 -5.25
N MET A 147 2.99 11.67 -5.05
CA MET A 147 3.99 11.47 -6.11
C MET A 147 3.39 10.71 -7.30
N PHE A 148 2.58 9.68 -7.05
CA PHE A 148 1.83 8.99 -8.10
C PHE A 148 0.92 9.95 -8.88
N LEU A 149 0.16 10.81 -8.17
CA LEU A 149 -0.72 11.79 -8.81
C LEU A 149 0.08 12.77 -9.70
N LEU A 150 1.24 13.24 -9.24
CA LEU A 150 2.08 14.13 -10.03
C LEU A 150 2.64 13.41 -11.27
N ALA A 151 3.13 12.18 -11.11
CA ALA A 151 3.67 11.41 -12.23
C ALA A 151 2.64 11.19 -13.36
N LEU A 152 1.38 10.89 -13.00
CA LEU A 152 0.30 10.74 -13.99
C LEU A 152 -0.28 12.08 -14.43
N LYS A 153 -0.07 13.18 -13.69
CA LYS A 153 -0.47 14.50 -14.17
C LYS A 153 0.35 14.91 -15.38
N ASP A 154 1.65 14.59 -15.36
CA ASP A 154 2.61 14.92 -16.41
C ASP A 154 2.41 14.06 -17.67
N ASP A 155 2.24 12.74 -17.50
CA ASP A 155 2.07 11.81 -18.62
C ASP A 155 1.23 10.59 -18.21
N ARG A 156 0.11 10.37 -18.93
CA ARG A 156 -0.80 9.24 -18.70
C ARG A 156 -0.70 8.16 -19.77
N SER A 157 0.14 8.33 -20.79
CA SER A 157 0.18 7.46 -21.98
C SER A 157 0.45 5.99 -21.65
N ALA A 158 1.26 5.73 -20.62
CA ALA A 158 1.62 4.39 -20.17
C ALA A 158 0.73 3.84 -19.02
N ALA A 159 -0.30 4.58 -18.59
CA ALA A 159 -1.16 4.16 -17.49
C ALA A 159 -2.17 3.09 -17.91
N SER A 160 -2.30 2.03 -17.12
CA SER A 160 -3.37 1.04 -17.27
C SER A 160 -4.72 1.61 -16.83
N SER A 161 -5.83 0.97 -17.25
CA SER A 161 -7.18 1.33 -16.81
C SER A 161 -7.33 1.33 -15.28
N SER A 162 -6.69 0.36 -14.61
CA SER A 162 -6.67 0.31 -13.14
C SER A 162 -5.92 1.49 -12.53
N GLU A 163 -4.81 1.94 -13.14
CA GLU A 163 -4.03 3.09 -12.65
C GLU A 163 -4.78 4.41 -12.88
N LEU A 164 -5.53 4.53 -13.97
CA LEU A 164 -6.42 5.67 -14.18
C LEU A 164 -7.54 5.73 -13.15
N GLU A 165 -8.14 4.59 -12.79
CA GLU A 165 -9.13 4.53 -11.71
C GLU A 165 -8.51 4.92 -10.35
N TRP A 166 -7.28 4.49 -10.08
CA TRP A 166 -6.51 4.93 -8.90
C TRP A 166 -6.26 6.45 -8.92
N PHE A 167 -5.87 7.00 -10.06
CA PHE A 167 -5.64 8.44 -10.23
C PHE A 167 -6.90 9.24 -9.93
N GLU A 168 -8.05 8.84 -10.47
CA GLU A 168 -9.33 9.50 -10.21
C GLU A 168 -9.74 9.41 -8.74
N ALA A 169 -9.62 8.23 -8.14
CA ALA A 169 -9.98 8.01 -6.74
C ALA A 169 -9.11 8.84 -5.78
N LEU A 170 -7.77 8.76 -5.94
CA LEU A 170 -6.83 9.48 -5.10
C LEU A 170 -6.88 10.99 -5.32
N SER A 171 -7.14 11.46 -6.54
CA SER A 171 -7.31 12.89 -6.79
C SER A 171 -8.42 13.46 -5.92
N ARG A 172 -9.58 12.80 -5.83
CA ARG A 172 -10.73 13.26 -5.00
C ARG A 172 -10.42 13.31 -3.51
N LEU A 173 -9.56 12.42 -3.03
CA LEU A 173 -9.16 12.32 -1.63
C LEU A 173 -7.96 13.22 -1.29
N SER A 174 -7.19 13.64 -2.30
CA SER A 174 -5.96 14.39 -2.12
C SER A 174 -6.21 15.84 -1.73
N PRO A 175 -5.40 16.41 -0.81
CA PRO A 175 -5.36 17.84 -0.55
C PRO A 175 -5.11 18.69 -1.80
N LEU A 176 -4.42 18.15 -2.81
CA LEU A 176 -4.14 18.82 -4.09
C LEU A 176 -5.40 19.25 -4.86
N SER A 177 -6.56 18.69 -4.53
CA SER A 177 -7.82 18.97 -5.22
C SER A 177 -8.67 20.04 -4.52
N ARG A 178 -8.18 20.61 -3.40
CA ARG A 178 -8.86 21.73 -2.72
C ARG A 178 -8.49 23.05 -3.41
N PRO A 179 -9.46 23.82 -3.95
CA PRO A 179 -9.18 25.16 -4.45
C PRO A 179 -8.71 26.04 -3.28
N GLY A 180 -7.45 26.50 -3.32
CA GLY A 180 -6.86 27.39 -2.31
C GLY A 180 -5.72 26.81 -1.46
N ALA A 181 -5.19 25.62 -1.78
CA ALA A 181 -3.91 25.22 -1.18
C ALA A 181 -2.81 26.24 -1.61
N PRO A 182 -2.10 26.88 -0.67
CA PRO A 182 -1.06 27.85 -1.02
C PRO A 182 -0.01 27.11 -1.86
N GLY A 183 0.21 27.64 -3.07
CA GLY A 183 1.30 27.18 -3.92
C GLY A 183 2.62 27.31 -3.16
N VAL A 184 3.46 26.30 -3.33
CA VAL A 184 4.89 26.38 -3.03
C VAL A 184 5.49 27.59 -3.76
#